data_AF-A0A645J561-F1
#
_entry.id   AF-A0A645J561-F1
#
_cell.length_a   1.000
_cell.length_b   1.000
_cell.length_c   1.000
_cell.angle_alpha   90.00
_cell.angle_beta   90.00
_cell.angle_gamma   90.00
#
_symmetry.space_group_name_H-M   'P 1'
#
loop_
_entity.id
_entity.type
_entity.pdbx_description
1 polymer ?
#
loop_
_entity_poly.entity_id
_entity_poly.type
_entity_poly.pdbx_seq_one_letter_code
_entity_poly.pdbx_strand_id
1 'polypeptide(L)' 'MTLQESEGKKVKVYFVDGESMTGTVSYYTSALDNEPDPASITIGHVELFEPEIKRIELLNT' A
#
# COMPACT_ATOMS: atom_id res chain seq x y z
N MET A 1 4.25 -2.31 -8.69
CA MET A 1 4.28 -0.83 -8.59
C MET A 1 4.84 -0.45 -7.24
N THR A 2 5.36 0.77 -7.11
CA THR A 2 5.76 1.35 -5.82
C THR A 2 4.53 1.76 -5.01
N LEU A 3 4.72 2.08 -3.73
CA LEU A 3 3.67 2.64 -2.86
C LEU A 3 3.13 3.95 -3.45
N GLN A 4 4.01 4.88 -3.82
CA GLN A 4 3.61 6.15 -4.43
C GLN A 4 2.85 5.98 -5.75
N GLU A 5 3.29 5.06 -6.63
CA GLU A 5 2.60 4.79 -7.89
C GLU A 5 1.20 4.20 -7.68
N SER A 6 0.91 3.65 -6.50
CA SER A 6 -0.37 2.99 -6.21
C SER A 6 -1.47 3.97 -5.78
N GLU A 7 -1.12 5.18 -5.35
CA GLU A 7 -2.08 6.18 -4.89
C GLU A 7 -3.17 6.45 -5.95
N GLY A 8 -4.43 6.43 -5.52
CA GLY A 8 -5.61 6.59 -6.37
C GLY A 8 -5.98 5.37 -7.22
N LYS A 9 -5.23 4.27 -7.17
CA LYS A 9 -5.46 3.07 -7.99
C LYS A 9 -6.14 1.96 -7.20
N LYS A 10 -6.96 1.18 -7.90
CA LYS A 10 -7.47 -0.10 -7.39
C LYS A 10 -6.40 -1.17 -7.56
N VAL A 11 -5.97 -1.76 -6.45
CA VAL A 11 -4.82 -2.68 -6.43
C VAL A 11 -5.14 -3.96 -5.70
N LYS A 12 -4.30 -4.98 -5.94
CA LYS A 12 -4.13 -6.12 -5.05
C LYS A 12 -2.75 -6.03 -4.40
N VAL A 13 -2.72 -5.96 -3.09
CA VAL A 13 -1.52 -5.95 -2.25
C VAL A 13 -1.28 -7.37 -1.76
N TYR A 14 -0.06 -7.88 -1.94
CA TYR A 14 0.38 -9.16 -1.40
C TYR A 14 1.30 -8.88 -0.23
N PHE A 15 1.04 -9.52 0.90
CA PHE A 15 1.80 -9.35 2.13
C PHE A 15 2.95 -10.36 2.22
N VAL A 16 3.90 -10.07 3.11
CA VAL A 16 5.08 -10.93 3.33
C VAL A 16 4.74 -12.30 3.92
N ASP A 17 3.63 -12.40 4.67
CA ASP A 17 3.11 -13.64 5.26
C ASP A 17 2.34 -14.55 4.27
N GLY A 18 2.13 -14.07 3.04
CA GLY A 18 1.42 -14.79 1.99
C GLY A 18 -0.06 -14.43 1.85
N GLU A 19 -0.61 -13.61 2.75
CA GLU A 19 -1.96 -13.08 2.61
C GLU A 19 -2.03 -11.98 1.54
N SER A 20 -3.25 -11.56 1.20
CA SER A 20 -3.45 -10.47 0.26
C SER A 20 -4.73 -9.68 0.53
N MET A 21 -4.70 -8.40 0.19
CA MET A 21 -5.84 -7.48 0.27
C MET A 21 -6.09 -6.82 -1.08
N THR A 22 -7.34 -6.51 -1.37
CA THR A 22 -7.74 -5.71 -2.53
C THR A 22 -8.48 -4.45 -2.08
N GLY A 23 -8.16 -3.33 -2.70
CA GLY A 23 -8.89 -2.08 -2.49
C GLY A 23 -8.31 -0.92 -3.30
N THR A 24 -8.89 0.26 -3.13
CA THR A 24 -8.35 1.50 -3.70
C THR A 24 -7.43 2.14 -2.69
N VAL A 25 -6.21 2.47 -3.10
CA VAL A 25 -5.28 3.23 -2.26
C VAL A 25 -5.71 4.68 -2.23
N SER A 26 -6.05 5.18 -1.03
CA SER A 26 -6.49 6.55 -0.82
C SER A 26 -5.32 7.51 -0.67
N TYR A 27 -4.26 7.09 0.04
CA TYR A 27 -3.11 7.91 0.36
C TYR A 27 -1.83 7.09 0.31
N TYR A 28 -0.75 7.72 -0.15
CA TYR A 28 0.63 7.33 0.10
C TYR A 28 1.24 8.31 1.11
N THR A 29 1.89 7.78 2.14
CA THR A 29 2.69 8.56 3.10
C THR A 29 4.16 8.16 2.96
N SER A 30 5.04 9.14 2.73
CA SER A 30 6.48 8.86 2.65
C SER A 30 7.06 8.60 4.04
N ALA A 31 8.19 7.89 4.14
CA ALA A 31 8.84 7.65 5.44
C ALA A 31 9.25 8.95 6.15
N LEU A 32 9.56 10.01 5.41
CA LEU A 32 9.89 11.32 5.98
C LEU A 32 8.65 12.00 6.58
N ASP A 33 7.48 11.78 5.98
CA ASP A 33 6.21 12.33 6.44
C ASP A 33 5.52 11.42 7.48
N ASN A 34 6.00 10.19 7.67
CA ASN A 34 5.43 9.20 8.58
C ASN A 34 6.27 8.94 9.83
N GLU A 35 7.25 9.80 10.16
CA GLU A 35 8.16 9.52 11.28
C GLU A 35 7.43 9.30 12.63
N PRO A 36 7.82 8.26 13.41
CA PRO A 36 8.98 7.37 13.22
C PRO A 36 8.70 6.12 12.36
N ASP A 37 7.51 6.01 11.78
CA ASP A 37 7.04 4.84 11.06
C ASP A 37 7.59 4.77 9.62
N PRO A 38 7.63 3.57 9.01
CA PRO A 38 7.98 3.42 7.60
C PRO A 38 6.98 4.12 6.66
N ALA A 39 7.35 4.22 5.39
CA ALA A 39 6.41 4.63 4.36
C ALA A 39 5.20 3.69 4.33
N SER A 40 4.02 4.22 3.99
CA SER A 40 2.77 3.46 4.04
C SER A 40 1.83 3.81 2.88
N ILE A 41 0.84 2.94 2.69
CA ILE A 41 -0.35 3.24 1.87
C ILE A 41 -1.61 2.97 2.69
N THR A 42 -2.66 3.75 2.45
CA THR A 42 -3.95 3.56 3.11
C THR A 42 -4.99 2.99 2.16
N ILE A 43 -5.56 1.83 2.51
CA ILE A 43 -6.71 1.23 1.81
C ILE A 43 -7.92 1.27 2.74
N GLY A 44 -8.89 2.14 2.42
CA GLY A 44 -10.04 2.37 3.30
C GLY A 44 -9.62 3.01 4.62
N HIS A 45 -9.71 2.26 5.72
CA HIS A 45 -9.28 2.67 7.07
C HIS A 45 -8.06 1.90 7.57
N VAL A 46 -7.40 1.13 6.70
CA VAL A 46 -6.25 0.30 7.03
C VAL A 46 -5.00 0.94 6.44
N GLU A 47 -4.05 1.28 7.30
CA GLU A 47 -2.69 1.66 6.91
C GLU A 47 -1.85 0.40 6.77
N LEU A 48 -1.14 0.27 5.66
CA LEU A 48 -0.26 -0.85 5.33
C LEU A 48 1.16 -0.32 5.19
N PHE A 49 2.07 -0.79 6.04
CA PHE A 49 3.45 -0.31 6.06
C PHE A 49 4.31 -1.04 5.05
N GLU A 50 5.28 -0.32 4.47
CA GLU A 50 6.19 -0.85 3.44
C GLU A 50 6.82 -2.21 3.82
N PRO A 51 7.30 -2.48 5.06
CA PRO A 51 7.88 -3.77 5.41
C PRO A 51 6.90 -4.94 5.39
N GLU A 52 5.59 -4.69 5.46
CA GLU A 52 4.53 -5.70 5.43
C GLU A 52 4.17 -6.08 3.98
N ILE A 53 4.49 -5.20 3.02
CA ILE A 53 4.07 -5.31 1.63
C ILE A 53 5.15 -6.01 0.82
N LYS A 54 4.81 -7.17 0.25
CA LYS A 54 5.69 -7.91 -0.66
C LYS A 54 5.65 -7.37 -2.08
N ARG A 55 4.46 -7.04 -2.59
CA ARG A 55 4.25 -6.44 -3.93
C ARG A 55 2.83 -5.92 -4.10
N ILE A 56 2.69 -4.96 -5.01
CA ILE A 56 1.41 -4.34 -5.38
C ILE A 56 1.16 -4.53 -6.89
N GLU A 57 -0.02 -5.03 -7.24
CA GLU A 57 -0.50 -5.22 -8.61
C GLU A 57 -1.70 -4.32 -8.93
N LEU A 58 -1.72 -3.75 -10.13
CA LEU A 58 -2.84 -2.96 -10.62
C LEU A 58 -3.98 -3.91 -10.98
N LEU A 59 -5.19 -3.59 -10.53
CA LEU A 59 -6.39 -4.26 -11.01
C LEU A 59 -7.00 -3.40 -12.12
N ASN A 60 -6.82 -3.85 -13.36
CA ASN A 60 -7.51 -3.27 -14.50
C ASN A 60 -8.98 -3.71 -14.44
N THR A 61 -9.88 -2.79 -14.14
CA THR A 61 -11.31 -2.93 -14.41
C THR A 61 -11.64 -2.53 -15.82
#